data_AF-A0A218ZUL5-F1
#
_entry.id   AF-A0A218ZUL5-F1
#
_cell.length_a   1.000
_cell.length_b   1.000
_cell.length_c   1.000
_cell.angle_alpha   90.00
_cell.angle_beta   90.00
_cell.angle_gamma   90.00
#
_symmetry.space_group_name_H-M   'P 1'
#
loop_
_entity.id
_entity.type
_entity.pdbx_description
1 polymer ?
#
loop_
_entity_poly.entity_id
_entity_poly.type
_entity_poly.pdbx_seq_one_letter_code
_entity_poly.pdbx_strand_id
1 'polypeptide(L)'
;MNNLAFVVQKHRATALHYDFRLEIGGIMPSWSIPKGPTLDNKVKRLAMRTDDHDLEYRHFEGVTPGGKYGIGIVMIWDEGTYWPETEAEKGVFHEVTDISEAQKIAGKSLRDGILKFRLHGKKLQGSFALVKTKGMGGMNSWLLIKHRDEFCKEGYNAKDCDSSAVSGLSLEEIARSKR
;
A
#
# COMPACT_ATOMS: atom_id res chain seq x y z
N MET A 1 -10.71 -6.02 18.99
CA MET A 1 -11.10 -5.13 17.88
C MET A 1 -10.36 -5.64 16.65
N ASN A 2 -11.07 -6.12 15.62
CA ASN A 2 -10.44 -6.48 14.35
C ASN A 2 -10.22 -5.19 13.56
N ASN A 3 -8.98 -4.91 13.20
CA ASN A 3 -8.63 -3.78 12.33
C ASN A 3 -8.39 -4.32 10.92
N LEU A 4 -8.51 -3.48 9.89
CA LEU A 4 -8.15 -3.87 8.52
C LEU A 4 -6.63 -3.82 8.34
N ALA A 5 -6.04 -4.84 7.74
CA ALA A 5 -4.61 -4.89 7.50
C ALA A 5 -4.20 -4.14 6.22
N PHE A 6 -2.99 -3.58 6.22
CA PHE A 6 -2.29 -3.21 4.99
C PHE A 6 -0.88 -3.76 4.99
N VAL A 7 -0.31 -3.89 3.79
CA VAL A 7 1.09 -4.22 3.61
C VAL A 7 1.65 -3.47 2.41
N VAL A 8 2.92 -3.12 2.49
CA VAL A 8 3.73 -2.65 1.37
C VAL A 8 4.90 -3.59 1.21
N GLN A 9 4.97 -4.29 0.09
CA GLN A 9 6.06 -5.18 -0.23
C GLN A 9 7.00 -4.51 -1.24
N LYS A 10 8.29 -4.35 -0.89
CA LYS A 10 9.30 -3.90 -1.84
C LYS A 10 9.74 -5.11 -2.66
N HIS A 11 9.54 -5.04 -3.96
CA HIS A 11 9.70 -6.18 -4.87
C HIS A 11 10.78 -5.88 -5.90
N ARG A 12 11.90 -6.61 -5.81
CA ARG A 12 12.98 -6.59 -6.80
C ARG A 12 12.75 -7.71 -7.83
N ALA A 13 11.91 -7.39 -8.82
CA ALA A 13 11.67 -8.20 -10.02
C ALA A 13 12.59 -7.73 -11.17
N THR A 14 12.12 -7.71 -12.42
CA THR A 14 12.82 -7.09 -13.55
C THR A 14 13.10 -5.60 -13.31
N ALA A 15 12.15 -4.92 -12.67
CA ALA A 15 12.31 -3.57 -12.16
C ALA A 15 11.88 -3.52 -10.69
N LEU A 16 12.59 -2.69 -9.91
CA LEU A 16 12.22 -2.43 -8.53
C LEU A 16 10.89 -1.67 -8.47
N HIS A 17 9.95 -2.17 -7.70
CA HIS A 17 8.68 -1.51 -7.42
C HIS A 17 8.21 -1.87 -6.01
N TYR A 18 7.07 -1.28 -5.61
CA TYR A 18 6.44 -1.52 -4.32
C TYR A 18 5.01 -1.95 -4.53
N ASP A 19 4.66 -3.14 -4.07
CA ASP A 19 3.29 -3.65 -4.09
C ASP A 19 2.56 -3.19 -2.82
N PHE A 20 1.62 -2.28 -3.00
CA PHE A 20 0.78 -1.72 -1.94
C PHE A 20 -0.55 -2.48 -1.89
N ARG A 21 -0.97 -2.94 -0.72
CA ARG A 21 -2.17 -3.76 -0.58
C ARG A 21 -3.00 -3.37 0.64
N LEU A 22 -4.32 -3.41 0.50
CA LEU A 22 -5.29 -3.16 1.56
C LEU A 22 -6.22 -4.36 1.70
N GLU A 23 -6.51 -4.79 2.93
CA GLU A 23 -7.52 -5.82 3.21
C GLU A 23 -8.94 -5.28 3.01
N ILE A 24 -9.67 -5.82 2.03
CA ILE A 24 -11.06 -5.46 1.77
C ILE A 24 -11.84 -6.72 1.42
N GLY A 25 -12.88 -7.04 2.19
CA GLY A 25 -13.78 -8.15 1.88
C GLY A 25 -13.12 -9.52 1.86
N GLY A 26 -12.10 -9.75 2.70
CA GLY A 26 -11.40 -11.04 2.81
C GLY A 26 -10.31 -11.29 1.76
N ILE A 27 -9.99 -10.30 0.93
CA ILE A 27 -8.91 -10.32 -0.05
C ILE A 27 -8.05 -9.06 0.06
N MET A 28 -6.96 -9.00 -0.71
CA MET A 28 -6.02 -7.87 -0.75
C MET A 28 -5.98 -7.22 -2.13
N PRO A 29 -6.90 -6.28 -2.44
CA PRO A 29 -6.71 -5.32 -3.52
C PRO A 29 -5.31 -4.74 -3.52
N SER A 30 -4.65 -4.79 -4.67
CA SER A 30 -3.20 -4.58 -4.79
C SER A 30 -2.85 -3.63 -5.93
N TRP A 31 -1.83 -2.79 -5.69
CA TRP A 31 -1.29 -1.85 -6.65
C TRP A 31 0.24 -1.88 -6.68
N SER A 32 0.82 -1.95 -7.86
CA SER A 32 2.24 -1.75 -8.07
C SER A 32 2.57 -0.25 -8.18
N ILE A 33 3.51 0.22 -7.36
CA ILE A 33 3.94 1.62 -7.27
C ILE A 33 5.44 1.69 -7.64
N PRO A 34 5.79 1.98 -8.91
CA PRO A 34 7.18 1.87 -9.39
C PRO A 34 8.19 2.74 -8.62
N LYS A 35 7.78 3.94 -8.19
CA LYS A 35 8.63 4.87 -7.44
C LYS A 35 8.43 4.79 -5.92
N GLY A 36 7.66 3.82 -5.45
CA GLY A 36 7.28 3.66 -4.04
C GLY A 36 6.29 4.72 -3.53
N PRO A 37 5.72 4.49 -2.33
CA PRO A 37 4.84 5.45 -1.66
C PRO A 37 5.61 6.73 -1.27
N THR A 38 4.89 7.77 -0.85
CA THR A 38 5.49 9.03 -0.42
C THR A 38 4.74 9.65 0.74
N LEU A 39 5.48 10.27 1.67
CA LEU A 39 4.92 11.16 2.70
C LEU A 39 4.92 12.64 2.27
N ASP A 40 5.47 12.94 1.11
CA ASP A 40 5.40 14.28 0.52
C ASP A 40 4.04 14.50 -0.15
N ASN A 41 3.20 15.35 0.44
CA ASN A 41 1.86 15.64 -0.07
C ASN A 41 1.84 16.49 -1.36
N LYS A 42 2.99 17.02 -1.80
CA LYS A 42 3.13 17.69 -3.10
C LYS A 42 3.38 16.69 -4.24
N VAL A 43 3.69 15.43 -3.92
CA VAL A 43 4.05 14.39 -4.88
C VAL A 43 2.91 13.38 -5.03
N LYS A 44 2.45 13.16 -6.27
CA LYS A 44 1.51 12.09 -6.61
C LYS A 44 2.27 10.89 -7.15
N ARG A 45 1.93 9.68 -6.68
CA ARG A 45 2.56 8.43 -7.12
C ARG A 45 1.61 7.65 -8.02
N LEU A 46 2.09 7.24 -9.19
CA LEU A 46 1.37 6.28 -10.03
C LEU A 46 1.27 4.94 -9.28
N ALA A 47 0.06 4.40 -9.21
CA ALA A 47 -0.27 3.12 -8.61
C ALA A 47 -1.05 2.29 -9.63
N MET A 48 -0.45 1.24 -10.15
CA MET A 48 -1.06 0.39 -11.18
C MET A 48 -1.80 -0.76 -10.51
N ARG A 49 -3.11 -0.88 -10.72
CA ARG A 49 -3.91 -1.99 -10.18
C ARG A 49 -3.40 -3.32 -10.75
N THR A 50 -3.11 -4.26 -9.87
CA THR A 50 -2.72 -5.65 -10.20
C THR A 50 -3.80 -6.63 -9.72
N ASP A 51 -3.56 -7.93 -9.89
CA ASP A 51 -4.45 -8.97 -9.37
C ASP A 51 -4.56 -8.91 -7.84
N ASP A 52 -5.71 -9.35 -7.34
CA ASP A 52 -5.96 -9.51 -5.91
C ASP A 52 -5.11 -10.62 -5.32
N HIS A 53 -4.69 -10.41 -4.08
CA HIS A 53 -3.90 -11.38 -3.34
C HIS A 53 -4.69 -11.92 -2.15
N ASP A 54 -4.36 -13.15 -1.76
CA ASP A 54 -4.92 -13.74 -0.55
C ASP A 54 -4.31 -13.07 0.69
N LEU A 55 -5.04 -13.04 1.81
CA LEU A 55 -4.59 -12.38 3.05
C LEU A 55 -3.25 -12.93 3.55
N GLU A 56 -3.05 -14.24 3.45
CA GLU A 56 -1.81 -14.92 3.87
C GLU A 56 -0.56 -14.37 3.16
N TYR A 57 -0.70 -13.91 1.92
CA TYR A 57 0.44 -13.39 1.15
C TYR A 57 1.04 -12.12 1.75
N ARG A 58 0.29 -11.41 2.62
CA ARG A 58 0.81 -10.23 3.34
C ARG A 58 2.00 -10.55 4.24
N HIS A 59 2.13 -11.80 4.67
CA HIS A 59 3.21 -12.30 5.52
C HIS A 59 4.40 -12.85 4.72
N PHE A 60 4.33 -12.83 3.40
CA PHE A 60 5.40 -13.36 2.57
C PHE A 60 6.58 -12.39 2.48
N GLU A 61 7.75 -12.90 2.85
CA GLU A 61 9.07 -12.30 2.64
C GLU A 61 10.03 -13.40 2.19
N GLY A 62 10.76 -13.17 1.08
CA GLY A 62 11.65 -14.16 0.50
C GLY A 62 11.84 -14.03 -1.00
N VAL A 63 12.27 -15.12 -1.63
CA VAL A 63 12.50 -15.21 -3.07
C VAL A 63 11.36 -15.97 -3.73
N THR A 64 10.72 -15.40 -4.74
CA THR A 64 9.72 -16.08 -5.56
C THR A 64 10.39 -16.65 -6.83
N PRO A 65 10.28 -17.97 -7.07
CA PRO A 65 10.86 -18.59 -8.27
C PRO A 65 10.06 -18.30 -9.55
N GLY A 66 8.91 -17.63 -9.45
CA GLY A 66 7.98 -17.33 -10.55
C GLY A 66 6.60 -17.98 -10.37
N GLY A 67 5.63 -17.57 -11.20
CA GLY A 67 4.24 -18.02 -11.13
C GLY A 67 3.26 -16.86 -10.89
N LYS A 68 2.14 -17.13 -10.21
CA LYS A 68 1.03 -16.17 -9.95
C LYS A 68 1.49 -14.83 -9.33
N TYR A 69 2.58 -14.85 -8.55
CA TYR A 69 3.04 -13.71 -7.74
C TYR A 69 4.32 -13.05 -8.25
N GLY A 70 4.72 -13.34 -9.50
CA GLY A 70 5.91 -12.76 -10.12
C GLY A 70 7.23 -13.39 -9.64
N ILE A 71 8.31 -13.09 -10.35
CA ILE A 71 9.68 -13.53 -10.05
C ILE A 71 10.41 -12.39 -9.34
N GLY A 72 11.12 -12.68 -8.26
CA GLY A 72 11.99 -11.69 -7.63
C GLY A 72 12.20 -11.90 -6.15
N ILE A 73 12.77 -10.89 -5.51
CA ILE A 73 12.94 -10.84 -4.06
C ILE A 73 11.89 -9.89 -3.51
N VAL A 74 11.14 -10.37 -2.52
CA VAL A 74 10.05 -9.65 -1.86
C VAL A 74 10.45 -9.40 -0.41
N MET A 75 10.41 -8.14 -0.01
CA MET A 75 10.59 -7.66 1.36
C MET A 75 9.28 -7.08 1.87
N ILE A 76 8.88 -7.39 3.10
CA ILE A 76 7.81 -6.63 3.77
C ILE A 76 8.39 -5.28 4.17
N TRP A 77 8.20 -4.28 3.32
CA TRP A 77 8.80 -2.96 3.50
C TRP A 77 8.06 -2.15 4.55
N ASP A 78 6.74 -2.24 4.62
CA ASP A 78 5.93 -1.71 5.70
C ASP A 78 4.70 -2.58 5.91
N GLU A 79 4.17 -2.58 7.12
CA GLU A 79 2.91 -3.24 7.44
C GLU A 79 2.25 -2.56 8.63
N GLY A 80 0.96 -2.79 8.77
CA GLY A 80 0.20 -2.31 9.90
C GLY A 80 -1.29 -2.43 9.65
N THR A 81 -2.04 -1.52 10.25
CA THR A 81 -3.49 -1.46 10.09
C THR A 81 -3.90 -0.18 9.40
N TYR A 82 -5.11 -0.16 8.87
CA TYR A 82 -5.68 1.05 8.30
C TYR A 82 -7.16 1.15 8.62
N TRP A 83 -7.69 2.37 8.49
CA TRP A 83 -9.12 2.62 8.53
C TRP A 83 -9.54 3.45 7.32
N PRO A 84 -10.65 3.12 6.64
CA PRO A 84 -11.20 4.00 5.63
C PRO A 84 -11.63 5.31 6.30
N GLU A 85 -11.51 6.41 5.55
CA GLU A 85 -11.88 7.73 6.02
C GLU A 85 -13.07 8.28 5.23
N THR A 86 -13.98 8.95 5.94
CA THR A 86 -15.02 9.79 5.34
C THR A 86 -14.64 11.25 5.49
N GLU A 87 -15.05 12.06 4.53
CA GLU A 87 -14.80 13.51 4.55
C GLU A 87 -16.03 14.21 5.12
N ALA A 88 -15.92 14.76 6.33
CA ALA A 88 -17.02 15.51 6.95
C ALA A 88 -17.10 16.94 6.39
N GLU A 89 -15.93 17.54 6.17
CA GLU A 89 -15.76 18.85 5.55
C GLU A 89 -14.54 18.82 4.64
N LYS A 90 -14.39 19.81 3.75
CA LYS A 90 -13.29 19.84 2.78
C LYS A 90 -11.92 19.75 3.48
N GLY A 91 -11.23 18.62 3.31
CA GLY A 91 -9.94 18.33 3.91
C GLY A 91 -9.98 17.84 5.36
N VAL A 92 -11.17 17.63 5.93
CA VAL A 92 -11.37 17.09 7.28
C VAL A 92 -11.87 15.65 7.16
N PHE A 93 -11.00 14.71 7.54
CA PHE A 93 -11.23 13.28 7.41
C PHE A 93 -11.43 12.63 8.78
N HIS A 94 -12.37 11.69 8.85
CA HIS A 94 -12.61 10.88 10.04
C HIS A 94 -12.46 9.41 9.72
N GLU A 95 -11.68 8.70 10.54
CA GLU A 95 -11.56 7.24 10.48
C GLU A 95 -12.90 6.59 10.84
N VAL A 96 -13.35 5.64 10.02
CA VAL A 96 -14.50 4.80 10.34
C VAL A 96 -14.01 3.53 11.00
N THR A 97 -14.15 3.46 12.33
CA THR A 97 -13.56 2.40 13.17
C THR A 97 -14.53 1.28 13.55
N ASP A 98 -15.80 1.35 13.13
CA ASP A 98 -16.67 0.17 13.15
C ASP A 98 -16.28 -0.76 11.99
N ILE A 99 -15.91 -2.00 12.29
CA ILE A 99 -15.34 -2.91 11.28
C ILE A 99 -16.32 -3.28 10.16
N SER A 100 -17.62 -3.39 10.48
CA SER A 100 -18.66 -3.73 9.50
C SER A 100 -18.89 -2.56 8.54
N GLU A 101 -18.93 -1.35 9.08
CA GLU A 101 -19.04 -0.12 8.30
C GLU A 101 -17.77 0.14 7.48
N ALA A 102 -16.59 -0.04 8.08
CA ALA A 102 -15.30 0.10 7.41
C ALA A 102 -15.20 -0.81 6.17
N GLN A 103 -15.57 -2.08 6.30
CA GLN A 103 -15.59 -3.01 5.16
C GLN A 103 -16.54 -2.56 4.05
N LYS A 104 -17.74 -2.09 4.41
CA LYS A 104 -18.72 -1.57 3.43
C LYS A 104 -18.19 -0.35 2.70
N ILE A 105 -17.62 0.61 3.44
CA ILE A 105 -17.07 1.85 2.88
C ILE A 105 -15.87 1.54 2.00
N ALA A 106 -14.90 0.78 2.48
CA ALA A 106 -13.72 0.40 1.69
C ALA A 106 -14.10 -0.32 0.39
N GLY A 107 -15.03 -1.28 0.47
CA GLY A 107 -15.53 -2.01 -0.71
C GLY A 107 -16.27 -1.11 -1.70
N LYS A 108 -17.10 -0.17 -1.22
CA LYS A 108 -17.77 0.82 -2.07
C LYS A 108 -16.77 1.77 -2.73
N SER A 109 -15.88 2.35 -1.93
CA SER A 109 -14.81 3.25 -2.39
C SER A 109 -13.89 2.62 -3.44
N LEU A 110 -13.57 1.33 -3.29
CA LEU A 110 -12.81 0.59 -4.29
C LEU A 110 -13.53 0.51 -5.63
N ARG A 111 -14.84 0.22 -5.62
CA ARG A 111 -15.67 0.18 -6.85
C ARG A 111 -15.82 1.56 -7.47
N ASP A 112 -16.03 2.58 -6.65
CA ASP A 112 -16.20 3.96 -7.09
C ASP A 112 -14.89 4.58 -7.62
N GLY A 113 -13.75 3.96 -7.34
CA GLY A 113 -12.45 4.42 -7.80
C GLY A 113 -11.81 5.48 -6.92
N ILE A 114 -12.30 5.68 -5.69
CA ILE A 114 -11.77 6.68 -4.76
C ILE A 114 -11.79 6.09 -3.35
N LEU A 115 -10.63 5.63 -2.87
CA LEU A 115 -10.43 5.21 -1.49
C LEU A 115 -9.71 6.32 -0.75
N LYS A 116 -10.24 6.72 0.39
CA LYS A 116 -9.56 7.59 1.36
C LYS A 116 -9.38 6.77 2.63
N PHE A 117 -8.20 6.82 3.22
CA PHE A 117 -7.86 5.96 4.34
C PHE A 117 -6.68 6.50 5.13
N ARG A 118 -6.66 6.15 6.41
CA ARG A 118 -5.57 6.41 7.33
C ARG A 118 -4.72 5.16 7.52
N LEU A 119 -3.42 5.27 7.30
CA LEU A 119 -2.45 4.21 7.57
C LEU A 119 -1.87 4.36 8.97
N HIS A 120 -1.74 3.24 9.66
CA HIS A 120 -1.10 3.08 10.96
C HIS A 120 0.06 2.07 10.82
N GLY A 121 1.11 2.48 10.11
CA GLY A 121 2.30 1.68 9.82
C GLY A 121 3.55 2.09 10.59
N LYS A 122 4.65 1.38 10.34
CA LYS A 122 5.97 1.74 10.85
C LYS A 122 6.60 2.87 10.04
N LYS A 123 6.43 2.83 8.71
CA LYS A 123 7.03 3.82 7.78
C LYS A 123 6.01 4.79 7.19
N LEU A 124 4.80 4.30 6.91
CA LEU A 124 3.70 5.10 6.39
C LEU A 124 2.68 5.32 7.50
N GLN A 125 2.44 6.59 7.80
CA GLN A 125 1.45 7.01 8.78
C GLN A 125 0.61 8.17 8.21
N GLY A 126 -0.61 8.27 8.70
CA GLY A 126 -1.52 9.37 8.36
C GLY A 126 -2.45 9.07 7.18
N SER A 127 -3.09 10.11 6.70
CA SER A 127 -4.17 10.07 5.70
C SER A 127 -3.64 10.06 4.26
N PHE A 128 -4.23 9.20 3.44
CA PHE A 128 -3.93 8.97 2.03
C PHE A 128 -5.21 8.82 1.20
N ALA A 129 -5.06 8.89 -0.12
CA ALA A 129 -6.07 8.47 -1.07
C ALA A 129 -5.48 7.64 -2.22
N LEU A 130 -6.25 6.66 -2.67
CA LEU A 130 -6.09 5.99 -3.96
C LEU A 130 -7.21 6.46 -4.89
N VAL A 131 -6.85 7.12 -5.98
CA VAL A 131 -7.79 7.69 -6.95
C VAL A 131 -7.57 7.09 -8.33
N LYS A 132 -8.57 6.38 -8.85
CA LYS A 132 -8.57 5.80 -10.20
C LYS A 132 -8.61 6.93 -11.22
N THR A 133 -7.68 6.90 -12.18
CA THR A 133 -7.61 7.90 -13.24
C THR A 133 -8.27 7.36 -14.51
N LYS A 134 -8.89 8.27 -15.28
CA LYS A 134 -9.33 7.98 -16.65
C LYS A 134 -8.27 8.55 -17.60
N GLY A 135 -7.60 7.71 -18.39
CA GLY A 135 -6.80 8.14 -19.54
C GLY A 135 -5.26 8.01 -19.44
N MET A 136 -4.63 8.18 -18.28
CA MET A 136 -3.17 7.97 -18.15
C MET A 136 -2.88 6.51 -17.80
N GLY A 137 -2.20 5.74 -18.65
CA GLY A 137 -1.73 4.38 -18.30
C GLY A 137 -2.76 3.23 -18.42
N GLY A 138 -3.91 3.47 -19.06
CA GLY A 138 -4.94 2.46 -19.31
C GLY A 138 -5.96 2.28 -18.16
N MET A 139 -6.86 1.29 -18.28
CA MET A 139 -8.00 1.09 -17.36
C MET A 139 -7.62 0.78 -15.91
N ASN A 140 -6.35 0.47 -15.64
CA ASN A 140 -5.83 0.03 -14.34
C ASN A 140 -5.02 1.11 -13.60
N SER A 141 -4.99 2.34 -14.08
CA SER A 141 -4.15 3.39 -13.50
C SER A 141 -4.83 4.14 -12.35
N TRP A 142 -4.13 4.24 -11.22
CA TRP A 142 -4.52 5.00 -10.05
C TRP A 142 -3.40 5.95 -9.63
N LEU A 143 -3.73 6.89 -8.76
CA LEU A 143 -2.77 7.73 -8.05
C LEU A 143 -2.87 7.45 -6.55
N LEU A 144 -1.74 7.16 -5.93
CA LEU A 144 -1.58 7.26 -4.48
C LEU A 144 -1.21 8.72 -4.14
N ILE A 145 -1.98 9.33 -3.26
CA ILE A 145 -1.87 10.73 -2.86
C ILE A 145 -1.80 10.78 -1.34
N LYS A 146 -0.77 11.45 -0.80
CA LYS A 146 -0.69 11.76 0.63
C LYS A 146 -1.52 13.02 0.91
N HIS A 147 -2.47 12.95 1.83
CA HIS A 147 -3.17 14.15 2.31
C HIS A 147 -2.27 14.95 3.25
N ARG A 148 -2.57 16.25 3.40
CA ARG A 148 -1.85 17.11 4.33
C ARG A 148 -2.24 16.75 5.76
N ASP A 149 -1.28 16.32 6.55
CA ASP A 149 -1.43 16.07 7.98
C ASP A 149 -0.06 16.16 8.70
N GLU A 150 -0.03 15.82 9.98
CA GLU A 150 1.16 15.85 10.84
C GLU A 150 2.28 14.89 10.42
N PHE A 151 2.00 13.90 9.58
CA PHE A 151 2.96 12.90 9.11
C PHE A 151 3.59 13.26 7.76
N CYS A 152 3.23 14.41 7.18
CA CYS A 152 3.85 14.87 5.94
C CYS A 152 5.35 15.11 6.10
N LYS A 153 6.13 14.61 5.14
CA LYS A 153 7.58 14.80 5.06
C LYS A 153 7.97 15.21 3.65
N GLU A 154 8.35 16.48 3.49
CA GLU A 154 8.83 17.01 2.22
C GLU A 154 10.13 16.31 1.79
N GLY A 155 10.25 16.03 0.49
CA GLY A 155 11.41 15.31 -0.07
C GLY A 155 11.47 13.82 0.29
N TYR A 156 10.40 13.24 0.85
CA TYR A 156 10.37 11.82 1.21
C TYR A 156 10.64 10.90 0.01
N ASN A 157 11.55 9.95 0.19
CA ASN A 157 11.88 8.93 -0.79
C ASN A 157 11.83 7.53 -0.15
N ALA A 158 10.93 6.68 -0.64
CA ALA A 158 10.77 5.30 -0.12
C ALA A 158 12.03 4.43 -0.25
N LYS A 159 12.96 4.80 -1.15
CA LYS A 159 14.23 4.09 -1.32
C LYS A 159 15.15 4.26 -0.11
N ASP A 160 15.01 5.33 0.65
CA ASP A 160 15.87 5.63 1.79
C ASP A 160 15.57 4.72 3.00
N CYS A 161 14.44 4.01 2.98
CA CYS A 161 14.05 3.05 4.03
C CYS A 161 14.27 1.61 3.56
N ASP A 162 15.52 1.13 3.49
CA ASP A 162 15.87 -0.15 2.82
C ASP A 162 15.91 -1.42 3.70
N SER A 163 15.23 -1.41 4.84
CA SER A 163 15.16 -2.56 5.76
C SER A 163 13.74 -3.09 5.88
N SER A 164 13.58 -4.41 6.01
CA SER A 164 12.30 -5.05 6.27
C SER A 164 11.66 -4.52 7.56
N ALA A 165 10.36 -4.28 7.52
CA ALA A 165 9.57 -3.95 8.70
C ALA A 165 9.44 -5.14 9.67
N VAL A 166 9.64 -6.37 9.20
CA VAL A 166 9.47 -7.60 10.01
C VAL A 166 10.81 -8.14 10.47
N SER A 167 11.72 -8.42 9.54
CA SER A 167 12.99 -9.07 9.84
C SER A 167 14.14 -8.09 10.12
N GLY A 168 13.98 -6.82 9.76
CA GLY A 168 15.06 -5.82 9.75
C GLY A 168 16.08 -6.00 8.63
N LEU A 169 16.00 -7.09 7.86
CA LEU A 169 16.95 -7.42 6.79
C LEU A 169 16.77 -6.53 5.56
N SER A 170 17.86 -6.28 4.85
CA SER A 170 17.86 -5.72 3.50
C SER A 170 17.41 -6.74 2.44
N LEU A 171 17.09 -6.28 1.23
CA LEU A 171 16.75 -7.16 0.10
C LEU A 171 17.88 -8.15 -0.23
N GLU A 172 19.14 -7.74 -0.04
CA GLU A 172 20.29 -8.61 -0.31
C GLU A 172 20.45 -9.70 0.75
N GLU A 173 20.22 -9.38 2.02
CA GLU A 173 20.24 -10.35 3.10
C GLU A 173 19.09 -11.35 2.97
N ILE A 174 17.88 -10.89 2.62
CA ILE A 174 16.73 -11.77 2.32
C ILE A 174 17.06 -12.74 1.18
N ALA A 175 17.76 -12.26 0.13
CA ALA A 175 18.16 -13.11 -0.99
C ALA A 175 19.18 -14.19 -0.59
N ARG A 176 20.00 -13.92 0.43
CA ARG A 176 21.03 -14.85 0.93
C ARG A 176 20.49 -15.81 1.99
N SER A 177 19.53 -15.40 2.82
CA SER A 177 19.01 -16.19 3.95
C SER A 177 18.14 -17.39 3.53
N LYS A 178 17.76 -17.46 2.25
CA LYS A 178 16.92 -18.52 1.68
C LYS A 178 17.65 -19.36 0.62
N ARG A 179 19.00 -19.29 0.58
CA ARG A 179 19.84 -20.24 -0.18
C ARG A 179 20.16 -21.47 0.63
#